data_AF-A0A7S1W3A8-F1
#
_entry.id   AF-A0A7S1W3A8-F1
#
_cell.length_a   1.000
_cell.length_b   1.000
_cell.length_c   1.000
_cell.angle_alpha   90.00
_cell.angle_beta   90.00
_cell.angle_gamma   90.00
#
_symmetry.space_group_name_H-M   'P 1'
#
loop_
_entity.id
_entity.type
_entity.pdbx_description
1 polymer ?
#
loop_
_entity_poly.entity_id
_entity_poly.type
_entity_poly.pdbx_seq_one_letter_code
_entity_poly.pdbx_strand_id
1 'polypeptide(L)'
;TIEAGGQQQYFSRNNAMKAWNGGVWSIVSVGSVGMPADSCQASKSFVSSARTPRMAEKPFIAVDPEDSGRFQLRVPAAMEDSKGPSWLSPDMPDDRVVDFPSVYVARA
;
A
#
# COMPACT_ATOMS: atom_id res chain seq x y z
N THR A 1 5.78 16.07 -3.65
CA THR A 1 6.74 15.76 -2.58
C THR A 1 5.97 15.63 -1.30
N ILE A 2 6.33 14.70 -0.43
CA ILE A 2 5.76 14.54 0.91
C ILE A 2 6.67 15.22 1.92
N GLU A 3 6.09 16.03 2.81
CA GLU A 3 6.79 16.70 3.91
C GLU A 3 6.36 16.06 5.23
N ALA A 4 7.29 15.45 5.96
CA ALA A 4 6.99 14.77 7.23
C ALA A 4 6.74 15.74 8.39
N GLY A 5 7.27 16.97 8.31
CA GLY A 5 7.19 17.94 9.41
C GLY A 5 7.70 17.36 10.72
N GLY A 6 6.91 17.46 11.78
CA GLY A 6 7.23 16.91 13.11
C GLY A 6 6.98 15.41 13.26
N GLN A 7 6.72 14.65 12.19
CA GLN A 7 6.38 13.24 12.33
C GLN A 7 7.55 12.42 12.90
N GLN A 8 7.27 11.75 14.01
CA GLN A 8 8.25 10.96 14.74
C GLN A 8 8.62 9.70 13.97
N GLN A 9 7.61 8.98 13.48
CA GLN A 9 7.80 7.77 12.72
C GLN A 9 6.71 7.62 11.67
N TYR A 10 7.05 6.89 10.61
CA TYR A 10 6.10 6.55 9.55
C TYR A 10 6.55 5.29 8.84
N PHE A 11 5.58 4.46 8.45
CA PHE A 11 5.83 3.29 7.62
C PHE A 11 5.08 3.44 6.30
N SER A 12 5.80 3.38 5.20
CA SER A 12 5.23 3.39 3.85
C SER A 12 5.54 2.09 3.13
N ARG A 13 4.54 1.48 2.50
CA ARG A 13 4.71 0.25 1.72
C ARG A 13 4.02 0.36 0.38
N ASN A 14 4.74 0.04 -0.69
CA ASN A 14 4.20 0.04 -2.06
C ASN A 14 3.51 1.36 -2.48
N ASN A 15 4.03 2.49 -2.01
CA ASN A 15 3.54 3.80 -2.44
C ASN A 15 4.32 4.32 -3.64
N ALA A 16 3.73 5.28 -4.35
CA ALA A 16 4.45 6.09 -5.34
C ALA A 16 4.35 7.57 -4.97
N MET A 17 5.49 8.22 -4.83
CA MET A 17 5.59 9.65 -4.58
C MET A 17 6.75 10.25 -5.36
N LYS A 18 6.73 11.57 -5.57
CA LYS A 18 7.84 12.28 -6.24
C LYS A 18 9.13 12.24 -5.41
N ALA A 19 9.00 12.52 -4.11
CA ALA A 19 10.10 12.59 -3.13
C ALA A 19 9.49 12.60 -1.72
N TRP A 20 10.28 12.18 -0.72
CA TRP A 20 9.97 12.33 0.71
C TRP A 20 11.02 13.21 1.40
N ASN A 21 10.57 14.15 2.23
CA ASN A 21 11.42 15.05 2.99
C ASN A 21 11.09 15.05 4.50
N GLY A 22 12.12 15.03 5.34
CA GLY A 22 12.01 15.08 6.80
C GLY A 22 11.56 13.79 7.50
N GLY A 23 11.53 13.86 8.84
CA GLY A 23 11.18 12.77 9.75
C GLY A 23 12.09 12.74 10.97
N VAL A 24 11.55 12.52 12.18
CA VAL A 24 12.32 12.72 13.41
C VAL A 24 13.09 11.46 13.85
N TRP A 25 12.44 10.30 13.94
CA TRP A 25 13.06 9.08 14.48
C TRP A 25 13.16 7.96 13.45
N SER A 26 12.03 7.48 12.93
CA SER A 26 11.99 6.26 12.11
C SER A 26 11.01 6.35 10.95
N ILE A 27 11.52 6.75 9.80
CA ILE A 27 10.83 6.72 8.52
C ILE A 27 11.26 5.48 7.77
N VAL A 28 10.39 4.49 7.78
CA VAL A 28 10.63 3.19 7.16
C VAL A 28 9.84 3.09 5.87
N SER A 29 10.49 2.59 4.83
CA SER A 29 9.82 2.28 3.58
C SER A 29 10.20 0.93 2.99
N VAL A 30 9.23 0.26 2.39
CA VAL A 30 9.42 -1.02 1.73
C VAL A 30 8.67 -1.01 0.39
N GLY A 31 9.38 -1.23 -0.71
CA GLY A 31 8.77 -1.28 -2.04
C GLY A 31 8.18 0.05 -2.52
N SER A 32 8.46 1.19 -1.87
CA SER A 32 7.91 2.48 -2.30
C SER A 32 8.84 3.22 -3.27
N VAL A 33 8.24 3.94 -4.22
CA VAL A 33 8.93 4.77 -5.23
C VAL A 33 9.07 6.20 -4.72
N GLY A 34 10.25 6.80 -4.87
CA GLY A 34 10.51 8.20 -4.50
C GLY A 34 10.96 8.40 -3.05
N MET A 35 11.31 7.34 -2.35
CA MET A 35 11.96 7.44 -1.04
C MET A 35 13.47 7.73 -1.19
N PRO A 36 14.08 8.45 -0.23
CA PRO A 36 15.52 8.46 -0.08
C PRO A 36 16.06 7.03 0.01
N ALA A 37 17.23 6.81 -0.60
CA ALA A 37 17.96 5.57 -0.43
C ALA A 37 18.23 5.33 1.06
N ASP A 38 18.26 4.06 1.46
CA ASP A 38 18.73 3.70 2.79
C ASP A 38 20.12 4.28 2.99
N SER A 39 20.29 4.98 4.11
CA SER A 39 21.58 5.57 4.43
C SER A 39 22.35 4.79 5.47
N CYS A 40 21.70 3.88 6.23
CA CYS A 40 22.29 3.12 7.35
C CYS A 40 23.22 3.93 8.27
N GLN A 41 23.13 5.26 8.21
CA GLN A 41 23.98 6.23 8.89
C GLN A 41 23.19 6.71 10.09
N ALA A 42 23.82 6.66 11.26
CA ALA A 42 23.21 7.01 12.54
C ALA A 42 22.60 8.42 12.63
N SER A 43 22.87 9.31 11.66
CA SER A 43 22.37 10.67 11.58
C SER A 43 21.09 10.85 10.76
N LYS A 44 20.52 9.77 10.16
CA LYS A 44 19.32 9.89 9.32
C LYS A 44 18.24 8.87 9.68
N SER A 45 17.02 9.38 9.83
CA SER A 45 15.81 8.67 10.20
C SER A 45 15.28 7.70 9.13
N PHE A 46 15.99 7.44 8.02
CA PHE A 46 15.45 6.72 6.86
C PHE A 46 15.99 5.29 6.73
N VAL A 47 15.07 4.33 6.67
CA VAL A 47 15.35 2.92 6.34
C VAL A 47 14.48 2.54 5.15
N SER A 48 15.08 2.16 4.03
CA SER A 48 14.35 1.93 2.78
C SER A 48 14.76 0.61 2.13
N SER A 49 13.81 -0.32 1.98
CA SER A 49 13.94 -1.48 1.10
C SER A 49 13.29 -1.20 -0.25
N ALA A 50 13.97 -1.54 -1.34
CA ALA A 50 13.49 -1.28 -2.69
C ALA A 50 12.26 -2.11 -3.09
N ARG A 51 12.01 -3.23 -2.40
CA ARG A 51 10.99 -4.23 -2.74
C ARG A 51 10.28 -4.75 -1.49
N THR A 52 8.98 -5.01 -1.63
CA THR A 52 8.18 -5.68 -0.61
C THR A 52 8.19 -7.19 -0.86
N PRO A 53 8.79 -8.01 0.04
CA PRO A 53 8.97 -9.44 -0.20
C PRO A 53 7.66 -10.17 -0.48
N ARG A 54 6.63 -9.90 0.34
CA ARG A 54 5.30 -10.48 0.17
C ARG A 54 4.24 -9.60 0.82
N MET A 55 3.11 -9.39 0.15
CA MET A 55 1.98 -8.62 0.68
C MET A 55 0.68 -8.91 -0.06
N ALA A 56 -0.47 -8.67 0.55
CA ALA A 56 -1.76 -8.58 -0.14
C ALA A 56 -2.41 -7.23 0.19
N GLU A 57 -3.02 -6.57 -0.81
CA GLU A 57 -3.73 -5.32 -0.54
C GLU A 57 -4.95 -5.62 0.32
N LYS A 58 -5.36 -4.66 1.15
CA LYS A 58 -6.49 -4.85 2.05
C LYS A 58 -7.77 -5.04 1.21
N PRO A 59 -8.60 -6.06 1.49
CA PRO A 59 -9.92 -6.17 0.88
C PRO A 59 -10.74 -4.90 1.03
N PHE A 60 -11.57 -4.61 0.04
CA PHE A 60 -12.40 -3.42 -0.01
C PHE A 60 -13.74 -3.69 -0.70
N ILE A 61 -14.75 -2.92 -0.32
CA ILE A 61 -16.07 -2.96 -0.95
C ILE A 61 -16.02 -2.04 -2.17
N ALA A 62 -16.51 -2.52 -3.29
CA ALA A 62 -16.68 -1.76 -4.52
C ALA A 62 -18.10 -1.90 -5.04
N VAL A 63 -18.52 -0.98 -5.89
CA VAL A 63 -19.75 -1.12 -6.67
C VAL A 63 -19.47 -2.11 -7.81
N ASP A 64 -20.47 -2.90 -8.19
CA ASP A 64 -20.41 -3.77 -9.36
C ASP A 64 -20.32 -2.91 -10.63
N PRO A 65 -19.28 -3.08 -11.48
CA PRO A 65 -19.15 -2.32 -12.73
C PRO A 65 -20.28 -2.59 -13.73
N GLU A 66 -20.98 -3.73 -13.61
CA GLU A 66 -22.11 -4.09 -14.47
C GLU A 66 -23.47 -3.65 -13.91
N ASP A 67 -23.55 -3.38 -12.59
CA ASP A 67 -24.78 -2.97 -11.91
C ASP A 67 -24.48 -1.99 -10.75
N SER A 68 -24.78 -0.72 -10.96
CA SER A 68 -24.52 0.34 -9.97
C SER A 68 -25.34 0.22 -8.68
N GLY A 69 -26.36 -0.64 -8.64
CA GLY A 69 -27.16 -0.95 -7.46
C GLY A 69 -26.57 -2.05 -6.56
N ARG A 70 -25.49 -2.70 -7.01
CA ARG A 70 -24.89 -3.86 -6.31
C ARG A 70 -23.52 -3.55 -5.76
N PHE A 71 -23.23 -4.13 -4.60
CA PHE A 71 -21.92 -4.11 -3.99
C PHE A 71 -21.22 -5.46 -4.17
N GLN A 72 -19.90 -5.42 -4.16
CA GLN A 72 -19.02 -6.58 -4.19
C GLN A 72 -17.85 -6.36 -3.23
N LEU A 73 -17.41 -7.42 -2.54
CA LEU A 73 -16.17 -7.42 -1.79
C LEU A 73 -15.05 -7.89 -2.71
N ARG A 74 -14.10 -7.00 -3.01
CA ARG A 74 -12.88 -7.33 -3.77
C ARG A 74 -11.78 -7.76 -2.82
N VAL A 75 -11.17 -8.90 -3.11
CA VAL A 75 -10.09 -9.50 -2.32
C VAL A 75 -8.86 -9.61 -3.22
N PRO A 76 -7.94 -8.64 -3.16
CA PRO A 76 -6.72 -8.64 -3.95
C PRO A 76 -5.84 -9.87 -3.69
N ALA A 77 -5.18 -10.36 -4.73
CA ALA A 77 -4.21 -11.44 -4.60
C ALA A 77 -2.96 -11.00 -3.82
N ALA A 78 -2.28 -11.99 -3.22
CA ALA A 78 -0.96 -11.74 -2.65
C ALA A 78 0.06 -11.56 -3.79
N MET A 79 0.93 -10.57 -3.64
CA MET A 79 2.06 -10.30 -4.51
C MET A 79 3.37 -10.59 -3.80
N GLU A 80 4.36 -11.02 -4.55
CA GLU A 80 5.74 -11.18 -4.13
C GLU A 80 6.63 -10.18 -4.87
N ASP A 81 7.76 -9.80 -4.25
CA ASP A 81 8.73 -8.85 -4.81
C ASP A 81 8.11 -7.56 -5.42
N SER A 82 7.05 -7.07 -4.76
CA SER A 82 6.22 -5.98 -5.27
C SER A 82 6.86 -4.60 -5.04
N LYS A 83 6.49 -3.64 -5.89
CA LYS A 83 6.96 -2.25 -5.81
C LYS A 83 5.90 -1.30 -6.36
N GLY A 84 5.65 -0.22 -5.64
CA GLY A 84 4.66 0.79 -5.98
C GLY A 84 3.21 0.27 -5.90
N PRO A 85 2.23 1.13 -6.21
CA PRO A 85 0.83 0.80 -6.07
C PRO A 85 0.42 -0.35 -6.98
N SER A 86 -0.36 -1.29 -6.44
CA SER A 86 -0.79 -2.49 -7.15
C SER A 86 -1.53 -2.17 -8.45
N TRP A 87 -2.43 -1.18 -8.44
CA TRP A 87 -3.22 -0.77 -9.60
C TRP A 87 -2.43 -0.07 -10.72
N LEU A 88 -1.12 0.15 -10.53
CA LEU A 88 -0.21 0.60 -11.59
C LEU A 88 0.66 -0.55 -12.14
N SER A 89 0.60 -1.74 -11.53
CA SER A 89 1.36 -2.90 -11.97
C SER A 89 0.62 -3.62 -13.10
N PRO A 90 1.28 -3.89 -14.25
CA PRO A 90 0.68 -4.65 -15.34
C PRO A 90 0.51 -6.13 -15.01
N ASP A 91 1.26 -6.64 -14.02
CA ASP A 91 1.29 -8.06 -13.65
C ASP A 91 0.40 -8.37 -12.44
N MET A 92 -0.49 -7.44 -12.05
CA MET A 92 -1.40 -7.64 -10.92
C MET A 92 -2.41 -8.74 -11.27
N PRO A 93 -2.48 -9.82 -10.47
CA PRO A 93 -3.54 -10.80 -10.64
C PRO A 93 -4.92 -10.18 -10.37
N ASP A 94 -5.94 -10.71 -11.01
CA ASP A 94 -7.31 -10.29 -10.75
C ASP A 94 -7.71 -10.50 -9.29
N ASP A 95 -8.45 -9.54 -8.75
CA ASP A 95 -9.05 -9.67 -7.43
C ASP A 95 -10.07 -10.81 -7.43
N ARG A 96 -10.09 -11.61 -6.36
CA ARG A 96 -11.21 -12.48 -6.10
C ARG A 96 -12.43 -11.64 -5.74
N VAL A 97 -13.49 -11.77 -6.52
CA VAL A 97 -14.76 -11.08 -6.30
C VAL A 97 -15.70 -11.93 -5.45
N VAL A 98 -16.30 -11.33 -4.43
CA VAL A 98 -17.32 -11.95 -3.58
C VAL A 98 -18.57 -11.11 -3.64
N ASP A 99 -19.67 -11.72 -4.10
CA ASP A 99 -20.97 -11.06 -4.14
C ASP A 99 -21.42 -10.70 -2.72
N PHE A 100 -21.82 -9.45 -2.52
CA PHE A 100 -22.06 -8.94 -1.16
C PHE A 100 -23.18 -9.65 -0.37
N PRO A 101 -24.26 -10.19 -1.00
CA PRO A 101 -25.22 -11.06 -0.31
C PRO A 101 -24.60 -12.30 0.36
N SER A 102 -23.42 -12.74 -0.05
CA SER A 102 -22.69 -13.85 0.61
C SER A 102 -21.84 -13.40 1.82
N VAL A 103 -21.74 -12.09 2.07
CA VAL A 103 -20.98 -11.51 3.18
C VAL A 103 -21.88 -11.33 4.39
N TYR A 104 -21.50 -11.90 5.54
CA TYR A 104 -22.20 -11.66 6.80
C TYR A 104 -21.97 -10.21 7.29
N VAL A 105 -23.06 -9.47 7.48
CA VAL A 105 -23.01 -8.10 8.03
C VAL A 105 -23.24 -8.17 9.53
N ALA A 106 -22.17 -8.02 10.30
CA ALA A 106 -22.23 -7.93 11.76
C ALA A 106 -23.07 -6.72 12.19
N ARG A 107 -23.88 -6.90 13.24
CA ARG A 107 -24.69 -5.85 13.86
C ARG A 107 -24.27 -5.71 15.32
N ALA A 108 -24.37 -4.47 15.83
CA ALA A 108 -24.09 -4.15 17.23
C ALA A 108 -25.20 -4.67 18.16
#